data_AF-A0A816GZP2-F1
#
_entry.id   AF-A0A816GZP2-F1
#
_cell.length_a   1.000
_cell.length_b   1.000
_cell.length_c   1.000
_cell.angle_alpha   90.00
_cell.angle_beta   90.00
_cell.angle_gamma   90.00
#
_symmetry.space_group_name_H-M   'P 1'
#
loop_
_entity.id
_entity.type
_entity.pdbx_description
1 polymer ?
#
loop_
_entity_poly.entity_id
_entity_poly.type
_entity_poly.pdbx_seq_one_letter_code
_entity_poly.pdbx_strand_id
1 'polypeptide(L)'
;QQRRLGPNSRLIPINNPETNPNFRKVHPDSLNNEQAVAKHNAHAGPGNMPFEDDFYQPRNFYRHVLDNQGRAHLINNIARSLSQCTDKNVIQRTLNLLSNIDVDFGRAIASKVNR
;
A
#
# COMPACT_ATOMS: atom_id res chain seq x y z
N GLN A 1 -7.97 -16.28 -0.78
CA GLN A 1 -8.33 -17.11 0.38
C GLN A 1 -8.68 -18.56 0.01
N GLN A 2 -9.43 -18.81 -1.06
CA GLN A 2 -9.80 -20.17 -1.49
C GLN A 2 -8.60 -21.13 -1.69
N ARG A 3 -7.48 -20.63 -2.22
CA ARG A 3 -6.23 -21.42 -2.35
C ARG A 3 -5.57 -21.76 -1.01
N ARG A 4 -5.74 -20.92 0.01
CA ARG A 4 -5.09 -21.06 1.33
C ARG A 4 -5.96 -21.82 2.34
N LEU A 5 -7.28 -21.66 2.25
CA LEU A 5 -8.25 -22.11 3.27
C LEU A 5 -9.39 -22.98 2.69
N GLY A 6 -9.37 -23.23 1.38
CA GLY A 6 -10.41 -23.97 0.69
C GLY A 6 -11.65 -23.13 0.30
N PRO A 7 -12.53 -23.69 -0.55
CA PRO A 7 -13.71 -23.01 -1.08
C PRO A 7 -14.70 -22.60 0.01
N ASN A 8 -14.77 -23.35 1.11
CA ASN A 8 -15.69 -23.11 2.22
C ASN A 8 -15.05 -22.32 3.37
N SER A 9 -14.00 -21.56 3.09
CA SER A 9 -13.27 -20.76 4.10
C SER A 9 -14.13 -19.76 4.87
N ARG A 10 -15.30 -19.38 4.36
CA ARG A 10 -16.32 -18.57 5.04
C ARG A 10 -17.09 -19.31 6.14
N LEU A 11 -17.06 -20.64 6.16
CA LEU A 11 -17.73 -21.45 7.19
C LEU A 11 -16.83 -21.73 8.40
N ILE A 12 -15.55 -21.35 8.32
CA ILE A 12 -14.66 -21.41 9.48
C ILE A 12 -15.21 -20.43 10.51
N PRO A 13 -15.36 -20.80 11.80
CA PRO A 13 -16.05 -19.98 12.80
C PRO A 13 -15.64 -18.51 12.85
N ILE A 14 -14.35 -18.21 12.69
CA ILE A 14 -13.81 -16.84 12.71
C ILE A 14 -14.15 -16.02 11.45
N ASN A 15 -14.48 -16.67 10.33
CA ASN A 15 -14.84 -16.05 9.06
C ASN A 15 -16.35 -16.12 8.77
N ASN A 16 -17.12 -16.73 9.67
CA ASN A 16 -18.56 -16.87 9.49
C ASN A 16 -19.21 -15.50 9.75
N PRO A 17 -19.86 -14.89 8.76
CA PRO A 17 -20.52 -13.60 8.98
C PRO A 17 -21.64 -13.78 10.00
N GLU A 18 -21.77 -12.83 10.92
CA GLU A 18 -22.81 -12.84 11.96
C GLU A 18 -24.23 -12.71 11.37
N THR A 19 -24.34 -12.21 10.13
CA THR A 19 -25.60 -12.07 9.40
C THR A 19 -26.00 -13.39 8.73
N ASN A 20 -27.12 -13.98 9.15
CA ASN A 20 -27.68 -15.20 8.55
C ASN A 20 -28.18 -14.94 7.11
N PRO A 21 -27.54 -15.51 6.08
CA PRO A 21 -28.02 -15.35 4.73
C PRO A 21 -28.95 -16.53 4.40
N ASN A 22 -30.25 -16.35 4.61
CA ASN A 22 -31.28 -17.26 4.09
C ASN A 22 -31.34 -17.14 2.55
N PHE A 23 -30.34 -17.67 1.84
CA PHE A 23 -30.39 -17.76 0.37
C PHE A 23 -30.93 -19.11 -0.06
N ARG A 24 -32.09 -19.08 -0.73
CA ARG A 24 -32.60 -20.22 -1.50
C ARG A 24 -31.66 -20.50 -2.67
N LYS A 25 -31.39 -21.78 -2.93
CA LYS A 25 -30.39 -22.24 -3.91
C LYS A 25 -30.81 -22.13 -5.38
N VAL A 26 -31.98 -21.58 -5.70
CA VAL A 26 -32.54 -21.56 -7.07
C VAL A 26 -33.00 -20.15 -7.43
N HIS A 27 -32.55 -19.62 -8.58
CA HIS A 27 -32.97 -18.32 -9.14
C HIS A 27 -33.04 -18.42 -10.68
N PRO A 28 -34.10 -17.91 -11.35
CA PRO A 28 -35.29 -17.27 -10.77
C PRO A 28 -36.33 -18.27 -10.28
N ASP A 29 -36.87 -18.07 -9.07
CA ASP A 29 -38.10 -18.73 -8.58
C ASP A 29 -39.30 -17.76 -8.65
N SER A 30 -40.52 -18.30 -8.76
CA SER A 30 -41.76 -17.51 -8.88
C SER A 30 -42.19 -16.78 -7.60
N LEU A 31 -41.37 -16.85 -6.56
CA LEU A 31 -41.59 -16.24 -5.27
C LEU A 31 -40.58 -15.10 -5.15
N ASN A 32 -41.07 -13.85 -5.10
CA ASN A 32 -40.31 -12.59 -5.07
C ASN A 32 -39.21 -12.55 -3.99
N ASN A 33 -38.11 -13.27 -4.17
CA ASN A 33 -36.96 -13.21 -3.29
C ASN A 33 -36.09 -12.03 -3.72
N GLU A 34 -35.68 -11.24 -2.74
CA GLU A 34 -34.99 -9.97 -2.86
C GLU A 34 -33.81 -10.05 -3.83
N GLN A 35 -34.01 -9.54 -5.04
CA GLN A 35 -32.91 -9.17 -5.92
C GLN A 35 -32.20 -8.00 -5.25
N ALA A 36 -31.12 -8.28 -4.51
CA ALA A 36 -30.29 -7.23 -3.94
C ALA A 36 -29.69 -6.37 -5.08
N VAL A 37 -30.32 -5.24 -5.38
CA VAL A 37 -29.78 -4.24 -6.32
C VAL A 37 -28.70 -3.43 -5.60
N ALA A 38 -27.54 -4.04 -5.35
CA ALA A 38 -26.35 -3.32 -4.93
C ALA A 38 -25.54 -2.89 -6.17
N LYS A 39 -26.02 -1.87 -6.89
CA LYS A 39 -25.27 -1.23 -7.98
C LYS A 39 -24.71 0.12 -7.54
N HIS A 40 -23.77 0.12 -6.61
CA HIS A 40 -22.92 1.29 -6.40
C HIS A 40 -21.45 0.86 -6.31
N ASN A 41 -20.59 1.67 -6.95
CA ASN A 41 -19.13 1.56 -7.03
C ASN A 41 -18.57 0.87 -8.28
N ALA A 42 -19.12 1.16 -9.46
CA ALA A 42 -18.37 0.95 -10.71
C ALA A 42 -17.41 2.14 -10.91
N HIS A 43 -16.15 2.00 -10.49
CA HIS A 43 -15.09 2.94 -10.88
C HIS A 43 -14.48 2.43 -12.20
N ALA A 44 -14.61 3.22 -13.26
CA ALA A 44 -14.26 2.80 -14.61
C ALA A 44 -12.74 2.86 -14.85
N GLY A 45 -12.11 1.69 -14.95
CA GLY A 45 -10.84 1.46 -15.65
C GLY A 45 -9.56 2.01 -15.01
N PRO A 46 -8.38 1.48 -15.39
CA PRO A 46 -7.09 1.97 -14.92
C PRO A 46 -6.72 3.24 -15.68
N GLY A 47 -7.32 4.37 -15.30
CA GLY A 47 -6.83 5.68 -15.70
C GLY A 47 -5.55 5.97 -14.90
N ASN A 48 -4.48 6.38 -15.58
CA ASN A 48 -3.32 6.95 -14.90
C ASN A 48 -3.81 8.21 -14.17
N MET A 49 -3.81 8.21 -12.84
CA MET A 49 -4.36 9.30 -12.02
C MET A 49 -3.54 10.57 -12.29
N PRO A 50 -4.11 11.60 -12.93
CA PRO A 50 -3.33 12.69 -13.54
C PRO A 50 -2.66 13.67 -12.54
N PHE A 51 -2.70 13.38 -11.24
CA PHE A 51 -2.27 14.30 -10.18
C PHE A 51 -1.50 13.65 -9.02
N GLU A 52 -0.87 12.49 -9.22
CA GLU A 52 -0.05 11.90 -8.16
C GLU A 52 1.38 12.49 -8.21
N ASP A 53 1.57 13.61 -7.49
CA ASP A 53 2.92 14.02 -7.08
C ASP A 53 3.40 13.05 -5.99
N ASP A 54 4.19 12.06 -6.41
CA ASP A 54 4.78 11.03 -5.56
C ASP A 54 5.68 11.59 -4.45
N PHE A 55 6.10 12.85 -4.54
CA PHE A 55 7.09 13.45 -3.63
C PHE A 55 6.49 14.42 -2.61
N TYR A 56 5.28 14.95 -2.86
CA TYR A 56 4.64 15.92 -1.97
C TYR A 56 4.36 15.34 -0.57
N GLN A 57 3.69 14.20 -0.49
CA GLN A 57 3.32 13.61 0.81
C GLN A 57 4.53 13.13 1.60
N PRO A 58 5.51 12.42 0.99
CA PRO A 58 6.74 12.03 1.71
C PRO A 58 7.55 13.23 2.20
N ARG A 59 7.60 14.32 1.44
CA ARG A 59 8.30 15.55 1.84
C ARG A 59 7.65 16.16 3.08
N ASN A 60 6.31 16.25 3.09
CA ASN A 60 5.58 16.77 4.23
C ASN A 60 5.77 15.91 5.48
N PHE A 61 5.76 14.58 5.33
CA PHE A 61 6.08 13.67 6.41
C PHE A 61 7.48 13.93 7.00
N TYR A 62 8.51 14.02 6.15
CA TYR A 62 9.88 14.24 6.58
C TYR A 62 10.10 15.61 7.26
N ARG A 63 9.52 16.67 6.70
CA ARG A 63 9.73 18.05 7.18
C ARG A 63 8.86 18.43 8.37
N HIS A 64 7.60 18.00 8.37
CA HIS A 64 6.58 18.56 9.26
C HIS A 64 6.02 17.57 10.27
N VAL A 65 6.18 16.27 10.05
CA VAL A 65 5.69 15.24 10.99
C VAL A 65 6.83 14.69 11.85
N LEU A 66 8.00 14.44 11.25
CA LEU A 66 9.15 13.95 12.00
C LEU A 66 9.85 15.06 12.77
N ASP A 67 10.32 14.72 13.96
CA ASP A 67 11.26 15.52 14.74
C ASP A 67 12.71 15.20 14.31
N ASN A 68 13.69 15.87 14.93
CA ASN A 68 15.10 15.67 14.61
C ASN A 68 15.56 14.23 14.85
N GLN A 69 15.09 13.61 15.94
CA GLN A 69 15.46 12.24 16.28
C GLN A 69 14.84 11.26 15.28
N GLY A 70 13.56 11.41 14.95
CA GLY A 70 12.85 10.60 13.97
C GLY A 70 13.50 10.68 12.58
N ARG A 71 13.90 11.89 12.15
CA ARG A 71 14.66 12.08 10.90
C ARG A 71 15.99 11.32 10.92
N ALA A 72 16.76 11.44 12.00
CA ALA A 72 18.04 10.75 12.13
C ALA A 72 17.90 9.22 12.06
N HIS A 73 16.90 8.67 12.75
CA HIS A 73 16.59 7.23 12.71
C HIS A 73 16.18 6.76 11.32
N LEU A 74 15.29 7.51 10.65
CA LEU A 74 14.87 7.20 9.28
C LEU A 74 16.07 7.16 8.32
N ILE A 75 16.92 8.18 8.37
CA ILE A 75 18.14 8.26 7.56
C ILE A 75 19.06 7.06 7.82
N ASN A 76 19.30 6.72 9.09
CA ASN A 76 20.18 5.60 9.46
C ASN A 76 19.63 4.25 9.00
N ASN A 77 18.32 4.03 9.14
CA ASN A 77 17.67 2.78 8.74
C ASN A 77 17.74 2.59 7.22
N ILE A 78 17.43 3.64 6.44
CA ILE A 78 17.51 3.59 4.98
C ILE A 78 18.96 3.37 4.54
N ALA A 79 19.91 4.14 5.09
CA ALA A 79 21.32 4.01 4.73
C ALA A 79 21.85 2.60 5.01
N ARG A 80 21.51 2.02 6.17
CA ARG A 80 21.89 0.64 6.53
C ARG A 80 21.31 -0.41 5.57
N SER A 81 20.07 -0.23 5.13
CA SER A 81 19.47 -1.14 4.16
C SER A 81 20.10 -0.97 2.78
N LEU A 82 20.32 0.28 2.35
CA LEU A 82 20.85 0.58 1.02
C LEU A 82 22.33 0.20 0.88
N SER A 83 23.12 0.27 1.96
CA SER A 83 24.52 -0.16 1.97
C SER A 83 24.70 -1.68 1.77
N GLN A 84 23.63 -2.47 1.90
CA GLN A 84 23.65 -3.90 1.61
C GLN A 84 23.40 -4.21 0.12
N CYS A 85 22.98 -3.20 -0.67
CA CYS A 85 22.78 -3.36 -2.10
C CYS A 85 24.13 -3.41 -2.82
N THR A 86 24.30 -4.36 -3.73
CA THR A 86 25.53 -4.49 -4.55
C THR A 86 25.43 -3.76 -5.88
N ASP A 87 24.21 -3.50 -6.37
CA ASP A 87 23.98 -2.82 -7.63
C ASP A 87 24.05 -1.28 -7.47
N LYS A 88 25.13 -0.70 -7.99
CA LYS A 88 25.39 0.74 -7.96
C LYS A 88 24.31 1.54 -8.69
N ASN A 89 23.68 1.01 -9.73
CA ASN A 89 22.63 1.70 -10.47
C ASN A 89 21.36 1.82 -9.62
N VAL A 90 21.03 0.77 -8.87
CA VAL A 90 19.90 0.77 -7.93
C VAL A 90 20.14 1.77 -6.80
N ILE A 91 21.37 1.80 -6.25
CA ILE A 91 21.75 2.79 -5.23
C ILE A 91 21.59 4.21 -5.77
N GLN A 92 22.17 4.51 -6.93
CA GLN A 92 22.11 5.86 -7.50
C GLN A 92 20.68 6.30 -7.81
N ARG A 93 19.87 5.41 -8.40
CA ARG A 93 18.46 5.69 -8.69
C ARG A 93 17.68 5.98 -7.41
N THR A 94 17.93 5.21 -6.36
CA THR A 94 17.27 5.39 -5.05
C THR A 94 17.66 6.73 -4.43
N LEU A 95 18.94 7.11 -4.44
CA LEU A 95 19.40 8.40 -3.93
C LEU A 95 18.79 9.58 -4.71
N ASN A 96 18.62 9.44 -6.03
CA ASN A 96 17.96 10.46 -6.84
C ASN A 96 16.46 10.59 -6.47
N LEU A 97 15.76 9.48 -6.28
CA LEU A 97 14.35 9.48 -5.84
C LEU A 97 14.19 10.14 -4.46
N LEU A 98 15.07 9.83 -3.51
CA LEU A 98 15.06 10.43 -2.18
C LEU A 98 15.38 11.92 -2.22
N SER A 99 16.23 12.36 -3.16
CA SER A 99 16.54 13.77 -3.36
C SER A 99 15.37 14.56 -3.97
N ASN A 100 14.50 13.91 -4.75
CA ASN A 100 13.25 14.53 -5.24
C ASN A 100 12.25 14.77 -4.09
N ILE A 101 12.26 13.91 -3.07
CA ILE A 101 11.50 14.13 -1.83
C ILE A 101 12.07 15.34 -1.11
N ASP A 102 13.36 15.33 -0.77
CA ASP A 102 14.04 16.44 -0.13
C ASP A 102 15.56 16.34 -0.36
N VAL A 103 16.19 17.45 -0.77
CA VAL A 103 17.62 17.47 -1.13
C VAL A 103 18.54 17.16 0.06
N ASP A 104 18.21 17.65 1.25
CA ASP A 104 19.01 17.42 2.44
C ASP A 104 18.80 15.99 2.95
N PHE A 105 17.59 15.45 2.80
CA PHE A 105 17.29 14.05 3.09
C PHE A 105 18.11 13.09 2.21
N GLY A 106 18.10 13.29 0.90
CA GLY A 106 18.87 12.49 -0.05
C GLY A 106 20.38 12.59 0.21
N ARG A 107 20.89 13.81 0.44
CA ARG A 107 22.31 14.05 0.77
C ARG A 107 22.73 13.37 2.08
N ALA A 108 21.91 13.43 3.12
CA ALA A 108 22.21 12.80 4.41
C ALA A 108 22.35 11.28 4.29
N ILE A 109 21.49 10.63 3.50
CA ILE A 109 21.56 9.20 3.23
C ILE A 109 22.80 8.87 2.38
N ALA A 110 23.05 9.61 1.31
CA ALA A 110 24.21 9.41 0.44
C ALA A 110 25.54 9.43 1.22
N SER A 111 25.65 10.35 2.20
CA SER A 111 26.85 10.48 3.05
C SER A 111 27.13 9.27 3.95
N LYS A 112 26.12 8.41 4.18
CA LYS A 112 26.20 7.22 5.03
C LYS A 112 26.33 5.92 4.23
N VAL A 113 25.85 5.90 3.00
CA VAL A 113 25.90 4.72 2.12
C VAL A 113 27.29 4.54 1.49
N ASN A 114 27.95 5.64 1.12
CA ASN A 114 29.28 5.62 0.49
C ASN A 114 30.45 5.55 1.50
N ARG A 115 30.24 4.96 2.67
CA ARG A 115 31.27 4.77 3.70
C ARG A 115 31.90 3.38 3.63
#